data_AF-N4U6L4-F1
#
_entry.id   AF-N4U6L4-F1
#
_cell.length_a   1.000
_cell.length_b   1.000
_cell.length_c   1.000
_cell.angle_alpha   90.00
_cell.angle_beta   90.00
_cell.angle_gamma   90.00
#
_symmetry.space_group_name_H-M   'P 1'
#
loop_
_entity.id
_entity.type
_entity.pdbx_description
1 polymer ?
#
loop_
_entity_poly.entity_id
_entity_poly.type
_entity_poly.pdbx_seq_one_letter_code
_entity_poly.pdbx_strand_id
1 'polypeptide(L)'
;MQPSNTVFEVDFKWKRMKALVSEKDPQTNNTTPKYIVDYHAFKCTTLVFHPYEDPEAVIGTGTLHPVTIHADYELHGQKGTIKALKRFMTLYTHLSYNYSNSPDGTPAAMTWTSASSFKTWDFICLDEQESAVAKFSTNCWSLNNVGCVEFLGPKANDPAAREEILVTGMTLFYQMVLRATNFLSLGGAIFASPGPLDKEAAPKRPMENADGRSIKELEATSRIDHGLEKS
;
A
#
# COMPACT_ATOMS: atom_id res chain seq x y z
N MET A 1 20.35 -5.37 17.67
CA MET A 1 20.27 -5.96 16.32
C MET A 1 19.50 -4.98 15.46
N GLN A 2 20.10 -4.45 14.38
CA GLN A 2 19.32 -3.69 13.41
C GLN A 2 18.25 -4.64 12.84
N PRO A 3 16.96 -4.24 12.80
CA PRO A 3 15.99 -5.05 12.08
C PRO A 3 16.45 -5.12 10.62
N SER A 4 16.58 -6.33 10.08
CA SER A 4 16.83 -6.53 8.66
C SER A 4 15.61 -6.00 7.92
N ASN A 5 15.76 -4.88 7.20
CA ASN A 5 14.70 -4.36 6.36
C ASN A 5 14.42 -5.38 5.26
N THR A 6 13.17 -5.85 5.16
CA THR A 6 12.73 -6.64 4.01
C THR A 6 12.76 -5.74 2.77
N VAL A 7 13.25 -6.27 1.66
CA VAL A 7 13.25 -5.58 0.37
C VAL A 7 12.54 -6.46 -0.66
N PHE A 8 11.57 -5.91 -1.35
CA PHE A 8 11.00 -6.51 -2.55
C PHE A 8 11.59 -5.85 -3.79
N GLU A 9 12.12 -6.66 -4.72
CA GLU A 9 12.55 -6.24 -6.04
C GLU A 9 11.40 -6.44 -7.04
N VAL A 10 11.17 -5.43 -7.88
CA VAL A 10 10.09 -5.41 -8.87
C VAL A 10 10.68 -5.43 -10.28
N ASP A 11 10.60 -6.59 -10.93
CA ASP A 11 11.10 -6.84 -12.27
C ASP A 11 9.96 -6.83 -13.28
N PHE A 12 9.91 -5.83 -14.16
CA PHE A 12 8.85 -5.75 -15.17
C PHE A 12 9.28 -6.39 -16.47
N LYS A 13 8.43 -7.31 -16.92
CA LYS A 13 8.56 -7.96 -18.20
C LYS A 13 7.59 -7.27 -19.16
N TRP A 14 8.06 -6.20 -19.81
CA TRP A 14 7.27 -5.37 -20.72
C TRP A 14 6.56 -6.18 -21.82
N LYS A 15 7.20 -7.22 -22.36
CA LYS A 15 6.61 -8.09 -23.39
C LYS A 15 5.36 -8.85 -22.93
N ARG A 16 5.13 -8.99 -21.62
CA ARG A 16 3.98 -9.71 -21.06
C ARG A 16 3.03 -8.81 -20.28
N MET A 17 3.34 -7.53 -20.12
CA MET A 17 2.57 -6.62 -19.25
C MET A 17 2.39 -7.22 -17.85
N LYS A 18 3.48 -7.76 -17.29
CA LYS A 18 3.53 -8.34 -15.95
C LYS A 18 4.77 -7.84 -15.20
N ALA A 19 4.66 -7.67 -13.90
CA ALA A 19 5.80 -7.51 -13.00
C ALA A 19 5.94 -8.73 -12.11
N LEU A 20 7.17 -9.20 -11.92
CA LEU A 20 7.51 -10.18 -10.90
C LEU A 20 8.02 -9.43 -9.68
N VAL A 21 7.43 -9.71 -8.52
CA VAL A 21 7.86 -9.16 -7.24
C VAL A 21 8.56 -10.27 -6.47
N SER A 22 9.84 -10.06 -6.15
CA SER A 22 10.66 -11.04 -5.43
C SER A 22 11.19 -10.46 -4.13
N GLU A 23 11.11 -11.22 -3.05
CA GLU A 23 11.75 -10.89 -1.78
C GLU A 23 13.25 -11.14 -1.87
N LYS A 24 14.04 -10.13 -1.52
CA LYS A 24 15.50 -10.22 -1.50
C LYS A 24 15.98 -10.55 -0.10
N ASP A 25 16.76 -11.60 0.02
CA ASP A 25 17.48 -11.93 1.25
C ASP A 25 18.69 -10.98 1.42
N PRO A 26 18.75 -10.16 2.49
CA PRO A 26 19.86 -9.24 2.72
C PRO A 26 21.21 -9.92 2.94
N GLN A 27 21.25 -11.18 3.40
CA GLN A 27 22.48 -11.90 3.69
C GLN A 27 23.00 -12.67 2.48
N THR A 28 22.12 -13.33 1.74
CA THR A 28 22.52 -14.21 0.63
C THR A 28 22.43 -13.53 -0.74
N ASN A 29 21.80 -12.34 -0.82
CA ASN A 29 21.42 -11.68 -2.08
C ASN A 29 20.55 -12.54 -3.02
N ASN A 30 20.03 -13.66 -2.54
CA ASN A 30 19.11 -14.48 -3.31
C ASN A 30 17.72 -13.82 -3.33
N THR A 31 17.02 -13.97 -4.45
CA THR A 31 15.67 -13.46 -4.63
C THR A 31 14.67 -14.61 -4.68
N THR A 32 13.59 -14.48 -3.93
CA THR A 32 12.50 -15.45 -3.85
C THR A 32 11.24 -14.82 -4.41
N PRO A 33 10.67 -15.33 -5.51
CA PRO A 33 9.40 -14.83 -6.04
C PRO A 33 8.27 -14.88 -5.00
N LYS A 34 7.50 -13.79 -4.88
CA LYS A 34 6.37 -13.69 -3.93
C LYS A 34 5.07 -13.33 -4.61
N TYR A 35 5.09 -12.39 -5.56
CA TYR A 35 3.89 -11.92 -6.23
C TYR A 35 4.09 -11.70 -7.72
N ILE A 36 3.00 -11.78 -8.46
CA ILE A 36 2.90 -11.41 -9.87
C ILE A 36 1.89 -10.27 -9.97
N VAL A 37 2.28 -9.18 -10.64
CA VAL A 37 1.39 -8.04 -10.90
C VAL A 37 1.05 -8.01 -12.38
N ASP A 38 -0.22 -8.21 -12.68
CA ASP A 38 -0.76 -8.16 -14.03
C ASP A 38 -1.31 -6.77 -14.34
N TYR A 39 -0.97 -6.27 -15.53
CA TYR A 39 -1.42 -4.97 -16.00
C TYR A 39 -2.51 -5.20 -17.04
N HIS A 40 -3.75 -4.96 -16.65
CA HIS A 40 -4.92 -5.14 -17.51
C HIS A 40 -5.38 -3.80 -18.12
N ALA A 41 -6.04 -3.92 -19.27
CA ALA A 41 -6.66 -2.86 -20.08
C ALA A 41 -5.75 -1.97 -20.96
N PHE A 42 -6.36 -1.37 -21.99
CA PHE A 42 -5.74 -0.38 -22.87
C PHE A 42 -5.33 0.85 -22.04
N LYS A 43 -4.02 1.15 -21.99
CA LYS A 43 -3.35 2.15 -21.12
C LYS A 43 -3.09 1.75 -19.67
N CYS A 44 -3.15 0.47 -19.31
CA CYS A 44 -2.74 -0.04 -17.97
C CYS A 44 -3.50 0.62 -16.81
N THR A 45 -4.81 0.77 -16.93
CA THR A 45 -5.63 1.41 -15.89
C THR A 45 -5.94 0.49 -14.72
N THR A 46 -5.62 -0.80 -14.81
CA THR A 46 -5.88 -1.76 -13.74
C THR A 46 -4.66 -2.61 -13.49
N LEU A 47 -4.27 -2.71 -12.22
CA LEU A 47 -3.26 -3.60 -11.70
C LEU A 47 -3.96 -4.71 -10.92
N VAL A 48 -3.57 -5.96 -11.13
CA VAL A 48 -4.07 -7.12 -10.37
C VAL A 48 -2.89 -7.83 -9.74
N PHE A 49 -2.95 -8.05 -8.44
CA PHE A 49 -1.87 -8.62 -7.64
C PHE A 49 -2.22 -10.06 -7.29
N HIS A 50 -1.35 -10.98 -7.69
CA HIS A 50 -1.48 -12.42 -7.49
C HIS A 50 -0.34 -12.95 -6.62
N PRO A 51 -0.59 -13.90 -5.71
CA PRO A 51 0.47 -14.71 -5.12
C PRO A 51 1.25 -15.44 -6.22
N TYR A 52 2.56 -15.63 -6.01
CA TYR A 52 3.38 -16.40 -6.95
C TYR A 52 3.01 -17.89 -6.96
N GLU A 53 2.68 -18.45 -5.78
CA GLU A 53 2.34 -19.87 -5.61
C GLU A 53 0.94 -20.23 -6.13
N ASP A 54 0.02 -19.27 -6.12
CA ASP A 54 -1.33 -19.42 -6.64
C ASP A 54 -1.70 -18.23 -7.55
N PRO A 55 -1.31 -18.27 -8.84
CA PRO A 55 -1.54 -17.17 -9.77
C PRO A 55 -3.01 -16.88 -10.08
N GLU A 56 -3.92 -17.78 -9.74
CA GLU A 56 -5.37 -17.57 -9.96
C GLU A 56 -6.00 -16.80 -8.79
N ALA A 57 -5.39 -16.86 -7.60
CA ALA A 57 -5.82 -16.06 -6.45
C ALA A 57 -5.48 -14.58 -6.65
N VAL A 58 -6.35 -13.69 -6.14
CA VAL A 58 -6.15 -12.24 -6.16
C VAL A 58 -6.05 -11.74 -4.72
N ILE A 59 -4.89 -11.17 -4.37
CA ILE A 59 -4.70 -10.52 -3.06
C ILE A 59 -5.16 -9.06 -3.08
N GLY A 60 -5.14 -8.44 -4.25
CA GLY A 60 -5.55 -7.05 -4.38
C GLY A 60 -5.56 -6.54 -5.80
N THR A 61 -6.14 -5.35 -5.96
CA THR A 61 -6.20 -4.63 -7.23
C THR A 61 -5.90 -3.15 -7.03
N GLY A 62 -5.39 -2.51 -8.08
CA GLY A 62 -5.23 -1.07 -8.18
C GLY A 62 -5.98 -0.57 -9.41
N THR A 63 -6.84 0.44 -9.25
CA THR A 63 -7.60 1.04 -10.36
C THR A 63 -7.21 2.50 -10.53
N LEU A 64 -6.68 2.82 -11.70
CA LEU A 64 -6.26 4.13 -12.11
C LEU A 64 -7.34 4.77 -12.99
N HIS A 65 -7.51 6.07 -12.82
CA HIS A 65 -8.51 6.81 -13.57
C HIS A 65 -7.81 7.87 -14.42
N PRO A 66 -7.97 7.86 -15.76
CA PRO A 66 -7.26 8.78 -16.65
C PRO A 66 -7.54 10.27 -16.41
N VAL A 67 -8.67 10.61 -15.80
CA VAL A 67 -9.15 11.99 -15.63
C VAL A 67 -8.98 12.49 -14.20
N THR A 68 -9.17 11.64 -13.19
CA THR A 68 -9.02 12.08 -11.78
C THR A 68 -7.60 11.88 -11.29
N ILE A 69 -7.24 12.66 -10.27
CA ILE A 69 -5.96 12.57 -9.57
C ILE A 69 -6.01 11.53 -8.45
N HIS A 70 -7.10 10.77 -8.30
CA HIS A 70 -7.25 9.71 -7.31
C HIS A 70 -7.09 8.34 -7.97
N ALA A 71 -6.69 7.36 -7.19
CA ALA A 71 -6.72 5.96 -7.58
C ALA A 71 -7.48 5.18 -6.52
N ASP A 72 -8.08 4.07 -6.91
CA ASP A 72 -8.73 3.15 -5.99
C ASP A 72 -7.89 1.89 -5.85
N TYR A 73 -8.05 1.19 -4.74
CA TYR A 73 -7.44 -0.11 -4.53
C TYR A 73 -8.40 -1.03 -3.81
N GLU A 74 -8.17 -2.33 -3.97
CA GLU A 74 -8.81 -3.37 -3.19
C GLU A 74 -7.72 -4.27 -2.61
N LEU A 75 -7.82 -4.64 -1.34
CA LEU A 75 -6.91 -5.57 -0.69
C LEU A 75 -7.74 -6.59 0.09
N HIS A 76 -7.61 -7.88 -0.23
CA HIS A 76 -8.37 -8.96 0.41
C HIS A 76 -9.89 -8.68 0.48
N GLY A 77 -10.47 -8.19 -0.62
CA GLY A 77 -11.89 -7.81 -0.71
C GLY A 77 -12.25 -6.44 -0.11
N GLN A 78 -11.27 -5.71 0.44
CA GLN A 78 -11.49 -4.44 1.11
C GLN A 78 -11.13 -3.27 0.21
N LYS A 79 -12.12 -2.45 -0.11
CA LYS A 79 -11.95 -1.30 -0.98
C LYS A 79 -11.41 -0.10 -0.21
N GLY A 80 -10.50 0.62 -0.85
CA GLY A 80 -9.96 1.89 -0.38
C GLY A 80 -9.61 2.82 -1.54
N THR A 81 -9.24 4.04 -1.19
CA THR A 81 -8.87 5.08 -2.16
C THR A 81 -7.52 5.67 -1.76
N ILE A 82 -6.66 5.87 -2.76
CA ILE A 82 -5.43 6.65 -2.69
C ILE A 82 -5.79 8.06 -3.16
N LYS A 83 -6.05 8.94 -2.20
CA LYS A 83 -6.56 10.30 -2.45
C LYS A 83 -5.42 11.30 -2.46
N ALA A 84 -5.46 12.23 -3.41
CA ALA A 84 -4.46 13.29 -3.47
C ALA A 84 -4.77 14.33 -2.38
N LEU A 85 -3.76 14.68 -1.59
CA LEU A 85 -3.82 15.77 -0.63
C LEU A 85 -3.58 17.12 -1.32
N LYS A 86 -2.88 17.13 -2.45
CA LYS A 86 -2.60 18.33 -3.26
C LYS A 86 -2.69 18.00 -4.75
N ARG A 87 -3.08 18.99 -5.57
CA ARG A 87 -3.29 18.80 -7.02
C ARG A 87 -2.00 18.65 -7.83
N PHE A 88 -0.98 19.43 -7.47
CA PHE A 88 0.28 19.58 -8.21
C PHE A 88 1.51 19.04 -7.47
N MET A 89 1.31 18.34 -6.35
CA MET A 89 2.38 17.69 -5.61
C MET A 89 2.04 16.22 -5.45
N THR A 90 3.07 15.37 -5.48
CA THR A 90 2.94 13.97 -5.10
C THR A 90 2.81 13.88 -3.58
N LEU A 91 1.59 14.08 -3.11
CA LEU A 91 1.22 13.94 -1.72
C LEU A 91 -0.15 13.29 -1.68
N TYR A 92 -0.19 12.05 -1.22
CA TYR A 92 -1.37 11.19 -1.27
C TYR A 92 -1.61 10.55 0.09
N THR A 93 -2.86 10.24 0.38
CA THR A 93 -3.25 9.56 1.60
C THR A 93 -4.09 8.33 1.30
N HIS A 94 -3.90 7.29 2.08
CA HIS A 94 -4.77 6.12 2.14
C HIS A 94 -5.04 5.75 3.60
N LEU A 95 -6.15 5.06 3.83
CA LEU A 95 -6.50 4.53 5.15
C LEU A 95 -5.95 3.11 5.27
N SER A 96 -5.28 2.84 6.39
CA SER A 96 -4.65 1.57 6.71
C SER A 96 -5.25 0.97 7.97
N TYR A 97 -5.69 -0.28 7.86
CA TYR A 97 -6.12 -1.04 9.03
C TYR A 97 -4.92 -1.76 9.67
N ASN A 98 -3.93 -2.16 8.87
CA ASN A 98 -2.73 -2.82 9.36
C ASN A 98 -1.85 -1.90 10.20
N TYR A 99 -1.87 -0.58 9.95
CA TYR A 99 -1.12 0.41 10.72
C TYR A 99 -1.96 1.15 11.79
N SER A 100 -3.21 0.74 12.02
CA SER A 100 -4.02 1.31 13.09
C SER A 100 -3.46 0.97 14.47
N ASN A 101 -3.42 1.97 15.35
CA ASN A 101 -3.16 1.81 16.79
C ASN A 101 -4.40 2.14 17.64
N SER A 102 -5.55 2.41 17.00
CA SER A 102 -6.78 2.80 17.70
C SER A 102 -7.52 1.55 18.22
N PRO A 103 -7.79 1.45 19.53
CA PRO A 103 -8.60 0.36 20.11
C PRO A 103 -10.01 0.28 19.52
N ASP A 104 -10.49 1.41 19.00
CA ASP A 104 -11.84 1.58 18.49
C ASP A 104 -12.03 0.97 17.11
N GLY A 105 -10.92 0.58 16.47
CA GLY A 105 -10.89 0.06 15.11
C GLY A 105 -10.79 1.11 14.02
N THR A 106 -10.46 2.34 14.38
CA THR A 106 -10.30 3.46 13.44
C THR A 106 -9.03 3.26 12.62
N PRO A 107 -9.08 3.28 11.28
CA PRO A 107 -7.89 3.09 10.46
C PRO A 107 -6.92 4.28 10.59
N ALA A 108 -5.62 3.99 10.46
CA ALA A 108 -4.58 5.00 10.39
C ALA A 108 -4.57 5.68 9.02
N ALA A 109 -4.47 7.02 8.95
CA ALA A 109 -4.18 7.65 7.64
C ALA A 109 -2.68 7.69 7.42
N MET A 110 -2.27 6.98 6.39
CA MET A 110 -0.91 6.99 5.92
C MET A 110 -0.75 8.02 4.82
N THR A 111 0.48 8.50 4.64
CA THR A 111 0.81 9.50 3.63
C THR A 111 1.94 9.02 2.73
N TRP A 112 1.67 8.98 1.43
CA TRP A 112 2.70 8.82 0.43
C TRP A 112 3.19 10.19 -0.06
N THR A 113 4.48 10.43 0.07
CA THR A 113 5.17 11.63 -0.44
C THR A 113 6.24 11.26 -1.44
N SER A 114 6.70 12.21 -2.24
CA SER A 114 7.81 12.00 -3.18
C SER A 114 9.10 12.64 -2.68
N ALA A 115 10.20 11.90 -2.79
CA ALA A 115 11.56 12.38 -2.68
C ALA A 115 12.32 12.19 -4.01
N SER A 116 11.59 12.27 -5.13
CA SER A 116 12.11 11.97 -6.46
C SER A 116 13.20 12.97 -6.88
N SER A 117 14.19 12.45 -7.60
CA SER A 117 15.25 13.23 -8.25
C SER A 117 15.03 13.26 -9.76
N PHE A 118 15.90 13.96 -10.50
CA PHE A 118 15.89 13.91 -11.97
C PHE A 118 16.18 12.51 -12.55
N LYS A 119 16.73 11.58 -11.76
CA LYS A 119 17.12 10.23 -12.21
C LYS A 119 16.27 9.11 -11.61
N THR A 120 15.60 9.36 -10.49
CA THR A 120 14.88 8.35 -9.73
C THR A 120 13.50 8.87 -9.32
N TRP A 121 12.48 8.02 -9.37
CA TRP A 121 11.22 8.31 -8.70
C TRP A 121 11.14 7.53 -7.40
N ASP A 122 11.22 8.28 -6.31
CA ASP A 122 11.22 7.77 -4.95
C ASP A 122 9.92 8.24 -4.27
N PHE A 123 9.17 7.29 -3.74
CA PHE A 123 7.97 7.51 -2.95
C PHE A 123 8.18 6.95 -1.55
N ILE A 124 7.88 7.74 -0.53
CA ILE A 124 8.03 7.37 0.88
C ILE A 124 6.64 7.29 1.49
N CYS A 125 6.32 6.17 2.11
CA CYS A 125 5.11 6.00 2.90
C CYS A 125 5.41 6.36 4.36
N LEU A 126 4.61 7.27 4.91
CA LEU A 126 4.67 7.74 6.27
C LEU A 126 3.43 7.26 7.04
N ASP A 127 3.62 6.88 8.29
CA ASP A 127 2.53 6.62 9.23
C ASP A 127 1.94 7.93 9.81
N GLU A 128 1.03 7.81 10.78
CA GLU A 128 0.38 8.96 11.44
C GLU A 128 1.34 9.82 12.27
N GLN A 129 2.47 9.26 12.68
CA GLN A 129 3.52 9.92 13.44
C GLN A 129 4.62 10.48 12.51
N GLU A 130 4.34 10.54 11.20
CA GLU A 130 5.27 10.98 10.16
C GLU A 130 6.56 10.12 10.09
N SER A 131 6.52 8.90 10.61
CA SER A 131 7.64 7.97 10.56
C SER A 131 7.59 7.15 9.27
N ALA A 132 8.74 6.99 8.63
CA ALA A 132 8.83 6.24 7.38
C ALA A 132 8.64 4.73 7.63
N VAL A 133 7.66 4.14 6.94
CA VAL A 133 7.35 2.71 7.03
C VAL A 133 7.60 1.96 5.72
N ALA A 134 7.73 2.68 4.61
CA ALA A 134 8.15 2.08 3.35
C ALA A 134 8.78 3.11 2.42
N LYS A 135 9.64 2.63 1.51
CA LYS A 135 10.18 3.40 0.39
C LYS A 135 10.05 2.61 -0.91
N PHE A 136 9.32 3.16 -1.86
CA PHE A 136 9.26 2.66 -3.23
C PHE A 136 10.23 3.48 -4.09
N SER A 137 11.26 2.86 -4.66
CA SER A 137 12.27 3.55 -5.47
C SER A 137 12.33 2.97 -6.87
N THR A 138 12.30 3.81 -7.90
CA THR A 138 12.44 3.39 -9.29
C THR A 138 13.55 4.17 -9.98
N ASN A 139 14.32 3.50 -10.84
CA ASN A 139 15.23 4.18 -11.74
C ASN A 139 14.49 4.48 -13.04
N CYS A 140 14.20 5.76 -13.29
CA CYS A 140 13.43 6.21 -14.45
C CYS A 140 14.06 5.83 -15.80
N TRP A 141 15.33 5.41 -15.80
CA TRP A 141 16.13 5.13 -16.99
C TRP A 141 16.50 3.64 -17.13
N SER A 142 16.11 2.77 -16.20
CA SER A 142 16.37 1.34 -16.29
C SER A 142 15.23 0.62 -17.02
N LEU A 143 15.54 0.01 -18.17
CA LEU A 143 14.58 -0.73 -18.99
C LEU A 143 14.14 -2.08 -18.38
N ASN A 144 14.87 -2.62 -17.39
CA ASN A 144 14.67 -3.98 -16.90
C ASN A 144 14.30 -4.10 -15.41
N ASN A 145 14.59 -3.08 -14.58
CA ASN A 145 14.23 -3.06 -13.15
C ASN A 145 13.27 -1.89 -12.91
N VAL A 146 12.00 -2.19 -12.60
CA VAL A 146 11.01 -1.14 -12.30
C VAL A 146 11.43 -0.42 -11.04
N GLY A 147 11.85 -1.15 -10.02
CA GLY A 147 12.15 -0.56 -8.75
C GLY A 147 12.29 -1.58 -7.62
N CYS A 148 12.37 -1.06 -6.41
CA CYS A 148 12.33 -1.83 -5.19
C CYS A 148 11.39 -1.19 -4.17
N VAL A 149 10.81 -2.03 -3.32
CA VAL A 149 10.04 -1.64 -2.14
C VAL A 149 10.86 -2.03 -0.93
N GLU A 150 11.35 -1.05 -0.19
CA GLU A 150 11.99 -1.26 1.10
C GLU A 150 10.96 -1.05 2.19
N PHE A 151 10.77 -2.06 3.05
CA PHE A 151 9.89 -1.97 4.21
C PHE A 151 10.68 -1.54 5.44
N LEU A 152 10.14 -0.58 6.17
CA LEU A 152 10.80 0.10 7.29
C LEU A 152 9.93 0.02 8.55
N GLY A 153 10.58 0.19 9.69
CA GLY A 153 9.90 0.23 10.99
C GLY A 153 9.42 -1.12 11.52
N PRO A 154 8.62 -1.12 12.59
CA PRO A 154 8.28 -2.34 13.33
C PRO A 154 7.46 -3.37 12.53
N LYS A 155 6.65 -2.90 11.57
CA LYS A 155 5.78 -3.75 10.72
C LYS A 155 6.44 -4.19 9.42
N ALA A 156 7.76 -3.96 9.26
CA ALA A 156 8.47 -4.29 8.03
C ALA A 156 8.41 -5.78 7.63
N ASN A 157 8.27 -6.67 8.61
CA ASN A 157 8.18 -8.13 8.39
C ASN A 157 6.75 -8.68 8.44
N ASP A 158 5.75 -7.84 8.73
CA ASP A 158 4.35 -8.26 8.81
C ASP A 158 3.80 -8.49 7.38
N PRO A 159 3.38 -9.73 7.01
CA PRO A 159 2.85 -10.02 5.69
C PRO A 159 1.67 -9.11 5.28
N ALA A 160 0.72 -8.85 6.17
CA ALA A 160 -0.47 -8.06 5.84
C ALA A 160 -0.11 -6.60 5.56
N ALA A 161 0.78 -6.03 6.38
CA ALA A 161 1.32 -4.70 6.19
C ALA A 161 2.13 -4.58 4.88
N ARG A 162 2.93 -5.61 4.55
CA ARG A 162 3.73 -5.63 3.31
C ARG A 162 2.86 -5.65 2.07
N GLU A 163 1.79 -6.45 2.06
CA GLU A 163 0.85 -6.51 0.94
C GLU A 163 0.11 -5.20 0.74
N GLU A 164 -0.35 -4.56 1.81
CA GLU A 164 -0.98 -3.25 1.73
C GLU A 164 -0.04 -2.20 1.13
N ILE A 165 1.20 -2.14 1.59
CA ILE A 165 2.22 -1.22 1.07
C ILE A 165 2.57 -1.53 -0.39
N LEU A 166 2.66 -2.81 -0.75
CA LEU A 166 2.94 -3.22 -2.13
C LEU A 166 1.82 -2.76 -3.08
N VAL A 167 0.56 -3.06 -2.73
CA VAL A 167 -0.61 -2.70 -3.54
C VAL A 167 -0.73 -1.18 -3.66
N THR A 168 -0.67 -0.46 -2.54
CA THR A 168 -0.84 1.00 -2.54
C THR A 168 0.34 1.72 -3.21
N GLY A 169 1.58 1.30 -2.92
CA GLY A 169 2.79 1.90 -3.47
C GLY A 169 2.92 1.71 -4.99
N MET A 170 2.68 0.49 -5.49
CA MET A 170 2.69 0.25 -6.94
C MET A 170 1.53 0.96 -7.65
N THR A 171 0.33 0.96 -7.07
CA THR A 171 -0.81 1.69 -7.64
C THR A 171 -0.52 3.19 -7.76
N LEU A 172 0.07 3.80 -6.72
CA LEU A 172 0.49 5.20 -6.75
C LEU A 172 1.55 5.46 -7.82
N PHE A 173 2.57 4.60 -7.92
CA PHE A 173 3.61 4.74 -8.92
C PHE A 173 3.02 4.76 -10.34
N TYR A 174 2.16 3.80 -10.67
CA TYR A 174 1.53 3.77 -11.99
C TYR A 174 0.54 4.91 -12.21
N GLN A 175 -0.15 5.38 -11.17
CA GLN A 175 -0.93 6.63 -11.25
C GLN A 175 -0.03 7.81 -11.67
N MET A 176 1.19 7.91 -11.13
CA MET A 176 2.12 8.97 -11.53
C MET A 176 2.63 8.79 -12.95
N VAL A 177 2.92 7.56 -13.38
CA VAL A 177 3.31 7.27 -14.77
C VAL A 177 2.18 7.67 -15.73
N LEU A 178 0.93 7.33 -15.43
CA LEU A 178 -0.24 7.70 -16.22
C LEU A 178 -0.40 9.22 -16.30
N ARG A 179 -0.21 9.93 -15.19
CA ARG A 179 -0.27 11.41 -15.16
C ARG A 179 0.85 12.06 -15.94
N ALA A 180 2.07 11.52 -15.88
CA ALA A 180 3.21 12.04 -16.62
C ALA A 180 3.11 11.81 -18.15
N THR A 181 2.40 10.76 -18.57
CA THR A 181 2.28 10.36 -19.98
C THR A 181 0.99 10.83 -20.66
N ASN A 182 -0.01 11.30 -19.89
CA ASN A 182 -1.30 11.73 -20.43
C ASN A 182 -1.58 13.23 -20.14
N PHE A 183 -1.38 14.07 -21.15
CA PHE A 183 -1.60 15.53 -21.09
C PHE A 183 -3.03 15.92 -20.70
N LEU A 184 -4.03 15.07 -20.95
CA LEU A 184 -5.44 15.30 -20.58
C LEU A 184 -5.69 15.26 -19.06
N SER A 185 -4.79 14.68 -18.27
CA SER A 185 -4.90 14.64 -16.80
C SER A 185 -4.78 16.02 -16.14
N LEU A 186 -4.23 17.02 -16.84
CA LEU A 186 -4.13 18.40 -16.37
C LEU A 186 -5.50 19.08 -16.24
N GLY A 187 -6.45 18.78 -17.12
CA GLY A 187 -7.81 19.33 -17.07
C GLY A 187 -8.64 18.77 -15.92
N GLY A 188 -8.58 17.46 -15.68
CA GLY A 188 -9.30 16.82 -14.58
C GLY A 188 -8.73 17.12 -13.19
N ALA A 189 -7.42 17.41 -13.09
CA ALA A 189 -6.80 17.89 -11.85
C ALA A 189 -7.36 19.23 -11.34
N ILE A 190 -7.92 20.06 -12.23
CA ILE A 190 -8.57 21.34 -11.88
C ILE A 190 -9.95 21.11 -11.23
N PHE A 191 -10.62 20.00 -11.54
CA PHE A 191 -11.95 19.68 -11.00
C PHE A 191 -11.92 18.66 -9.84
N ALA A 192 -10.83 17.92 -9.66
CA ALA A 192 -10.70 16.98 -8.56
C ALA A 192 -10.60 17.69 -7.20
N SER A 193 -11.27 17.16 -6.18
CA SER A 193 -11.28 17.72 -4.83
C SER A 193 -10.19 17.07 -3.97
N PRO A 194 -9.01 17.71 -3.80
CA PRO A 194 -7.98 17.20 -2.91
C PRO A 194 -8.40 17.38 -1.44
N GLY A 195 -7.85 16.55 -0.57
CA GLY A 195 -8.06 16.71 0.87
C GLY A 195 -7.91 15.39 1.62
N PRO A 196 -7.88 15.45 2.97
CA PRO A 196 -7.75 14.25 3.79
C PRO A 196 -8.94 13.29 3.57
N LEU A 197 -8.71 12.03 3.90
CA LEU A 197 -9.78 11.05 4.06
C LEU A 197 -10.33 11.16 5.48
N ASP A 198 -11.65 11.06 5.60
CA ASP A 198 -12.31 11.04 6.90
C ASP A 198 -12.13 9.65 7.53
N LYS A 199 -11.29 9.61 8.57
CA LYS A 199 -11.00 8.38 9.33
C LYS A 199 -12.18 7.95 10.19
N GLU A 200 -12.96 8.91 10.70
CA GLU A 200 -14.05 8.66 11.63
C GLU A 200 -15.30 8.13 10.91
N ALA A 201 -15.50 8.56 9.67
CA ALA A 201 -16.52 8.04 8.77
C ALA A 201 -16.15 6.68 8.15
N ALA A 202 -14.89 6.25 8.24
CA ALA A 202 -14.46 4.96 7.70
C ALA A 202 -15.05 3.80 8.52
N PRO A 203 -15.38 2.65 7.89
CA PRO A 203 -15.85 1.48 8.61
C PRO A 203 -14.86 1.06 9.69
N LYS A 204 -15.26 1.16 10.96
CA LYS A 204 -14.42 0.73 12.09
C LYS A 204 -14.29 -0.79 12.09
N ARG A 205 -13.10 -1.29 12.38
CA ARG A 205 -12.86 -2.74 12.48
C ARG A 205 -12.32 -3.11 13.84
N PRO A 206 -13.01 -3.99 14.58
CA PRO A 206 -12.47 -4.49 15.84
C PRO A 206 -11.06 -5.05 15.60
N MET A 207 -10.09 -4.65 16.42
CA MET A 207 -8.81 -5.36 16.43
C MET A 207 -9.09 -6.80 16.86
N GLU A 208 -8.69 -7.76 16.03
CA GLU A 208 -8.69 -9.17 16.37
C GLU A 208 -7.32 -9.53 16.95
N ASN A 209 -7.33 -10.27 18.06
CA ASN A 209 -6.12 -10.82 18.64
C ASN A 209 -5.59 -11.98 17.78
N ALA A 210 -4.39 -12.48 18.11
CA ALA A 210 -3.76 -13.61 17.42
C ALA A 210 -4.66 -14.86 17.28
N ASP A 211 -5.69 -14.99 18.14
CA ASP A 211 -6.68 -16.07 18.13
C ASP A 211 -7.99 -15.72 17.39
N GLY A 212 -8.03 -14.62 16.64
CA GLY A 212 -9.22 -14.17 15.88
C GLY A 212 -10.36 -13.60 16.72
N ARG A 213 -10.15 -13.35 18.02
CA ARG A 213 -11.17 -12.74 18.89
C ARG A 213 -11.02 -11.23 18.94
N SER A 214 -12.13 -10.52 18.85
CA SER A 214 -12.20 -9.07 19.03
C SER A 214 -11.70 -8.66 20.42
N ILE A 215 -10.82 -7.65 20.51
CA ILE A 215 -10.35 -7.09 21.80
C ILE A 215 -11.53 -6.64 22.67
N LYS A 216 -12.61 -6.13 22.07
CA LYS A 216 -13.82 -5.72 22.81
C LYS A 216 -14.54 -6.90 23.49
N GLU A 217 -14.46 -8.09 22.89
CA GLU A 217 -15.01 -9.32 23.46
C GLU A 217 -14.17 -9.82 24.65
N LEU A 218 -12.86 -9.63 24.58
CA LEU A 218 -11.91 -9.96 25.65
C LEU A 218 -11.98 -8.98 26.82
N GLU A 219 -12.16 -7.68 26.56
CA GLU A 219 -12.43 -6.69 27.60
C GLU A 219 -13.78 -6.92 28.28
N ALA A 220 -14.79 -7.37 27.53
CA ALA A 220 -16.10 -7.73 28.09
C ALA A 220 -16.03 -8.98 28.97
N THR A 221 -15.27 -10.02 28.56
CA THR A 221 -15.10 -11.23 29.37
C THR A 221 -14.22 -10.99 30.60
N SER A 222 -13.15 -10.19 30.49
CA SER A 222 -12.31 -9.79 31.62
C SER A 222 -13.09 -9.03 32.71
N ARG A 223 -14.05 -8.17 32.33
CA ARG A 223 -14.90 -7.46 33.28
C ARG A 223 -15.92 -8.34 33.99
N ILE A 224 -16.32 -9.47 33.39
CA ILE A 224 -17.26 -10.42 33.99
C ILE A 224 -16.54 -11.25 35.07
N ASP A 225 -15.30 -11.66 34.85
CA ASP A 225 -14.54 -12.46 35.81
C ASP A 225 -14.19 -11.67 37.09
N HIS A 226 -13.89 -10.37 36.97
CA HIS A 226 -13.70 -9.52 38.15
C HIS A 226 -14.98 -9.20 38.94
N GLY A 227 -16.16 -9.48 38.37
CA GLY A 227 -17.44 -9.34 39.05
C GLY A 227 -17.85 -10.54 39.91
N LEU A 228 -17.25 -11.72 39.68
CA LEU A 228 -17.62 -12.97 40.37
C LEU A 228 -16.81 -13.28 41.62
N GLU A 229 -15.70 -12.58 41.88
CA GLU A 229 -14.87 -12.75 43.09
C GLU A 229 -15.38 -11.98 44.33
N LYS A 230 -16.56 -11.36 44.23
CA LYS A 230 -17.24 -10.71 45.36
C LYS A 230 -18.66 -11.25 45.51
N SER A 231 -18.79 -12.51 45.94
CA SER A 231 -20.01 -13.00 46.60
C SER A 231 -19.69 -14.06 47.63
#